data_AF-A0A371CJM2-F1
#
_entry.id   AF-A0A371CJM2-F1
#
_cell.length_a   1.000
_cell.length_b   1.000
_cell.length_c   1.000
_cell.angle_alpha   90.00
_cell.angle_beta   90.00
_cell.angle_gamma   90.00
#
_symmetry.space_group_name_H-M   'P 1'
#
loop_
_entity.id
_entity.type
_entity.pdbx_description
1 polymer ?
#
loop_
_entity_poly.entity_id
_entity_poly.type
_entity_poly.pdbx_seq_one_letter_code
_entity_poly.pdbx_strand_id
1 'polypeptide(L)'
;RRGYKQHRQLFRLLTPASMSGDETDGPEKKHPPVWRIIIAKWQSQALRNFLWALDRMYREDWAKRRVGGNPPRVRVQREGTEEDGIPPIGLWKNCFDDAWLAKQPDYYVRDLEIVDEDYDFKL
;
A
#
# COMPACT_ATOMS: atom_id res chain seq x y z
N ARG A 1 -7.34 -20.40 0.94
CA ARG A 1 -7.87 -20.24 2.31
C ARG A 1 -8.49 -18.86 2.58
N ARG A 2 -8.34 -17.82 1.73
CA ARG A 2 -8.99 -16.50 1.91
C ARG A 2 -9.29 -15.74 0.60
N GLY A 3 -9.67 -16.42 -0.49
CA GLY A 3 -10.12 -15.73 -1.73
C GLY A 3 -9.12 -14.87 -2.53
N TYR A 4 -7.89 -14.60 -2.05
CA TYR A 4 -6.92 -13.64 -2.61
C TYR A 4 -6.57 -13.76 -4.10
N LYS A 5 -6.93 -14.87 -4.76
CA LYS A 5 -6.74 -15.05 -6.20
C LYS A 5 -7.47 -13.97 -7.01
N GLN A 6 -8.62 -13.49 -6.52
CA GLN A 6 -9.35 -12.41 -7.17
C GLN A 6 -8.53 -11.11 -7.26
N HIS A 7 -7.62 -10.89 -6.31
CA HIS A 7 -6.78 -9.69 -6.28
C HIS A 7 -5.45 -9.82 -7.02
N ARG A 8 -5.24 -10.93 -7.74
CA ARG A 8 -3.98 -11.18 -8.44
C ARG A 8 -3.67 -10.12 -9.49
N GLN A 9 -4.69 -9.56 -10.15
CA GLN A 9 -4.49 -8.51 -11.15
C GLN A 9 -3.98 -7.22 -10.50
N LEU A 10 -4.62 -6.77 -9.42
CA LEU A 10 -4.14 -5.62 -8.65
C LEU A 10 -2.71 -5.81 -8.17
N PHE A 11 -2.38 -6.96 -7.57
CA PHE A 11 -1.02 -7.22 -7.08
C PHE A 11 0.04 -7.33 -8.19
N ARG A 12 -0.34 -7.56 -9.44
CA ARG A 12 0.60 -7.55 -10.57
C ARG A 12 1.00 -6.14 -11.00
N LEU A 13 0.12 -5.17 -10.78
CA LEU A 13 0.36 -3.75 -11.10
C LEU A 13 1.10 -3.04 -9.98
N LEU A 14 0.82 -3.41 -8.72
CA LEU A 14 1.48 -2.83 -7.57
C LEU A 14 2.92 -3.33 -7.43
N THR A 15 3.86 -2.40 -7.26
CA THR A 15 5.22 -2.72 -6.82
C THR A 15 5.29 -2.69 -5.27
N PRO A 16 6.33 -3.26 -4.64
CA PRO A 16 6.52 -3.11 -3.20
C PRO A 16 6.51 -1.65 -2.73
N ALA A 17 7.09 -0.73 -3.51
CA ALA A 17 7.06 0.70 -3.23
C ALA A 17 5.65 1.31 -3.31
N SER A 18 4.77 0.71 -4.11
CA SER A 18 3.37 1.12 -4.24
C SER A 18 2.48 0.65 -3.08
N MET A 19 2.97 -0.21 -2.20
CA MET A 19 2.17 -0.75 -1.07
C MET A 19 2.46 -0.02 0.24
N SER A 20 3.74 0.31 0.48
CA SER A 20 4.20 1.23 1.54
C SER A 20 5.73 1.37 1.42
N GLY A 21 6.25 2.60 1.43
CA GLY A 21 7.69 2.82 1.66
C GLY A 21 8.06 2.39 3.08
N ASP A 22 9.28 1.90 3.27
CA ASP A 22 9.75 1.40 4.57
C ASP A 22 11.15 1.95 4.88
N GLU A 23 11.23 2.95 5.77
CA GLU A 23 12.50 3.52 6.23
C GLU A 23 12.76 3.18 7.70
N THR A 24 14.01 2.80 8.00
CA THR A 24 14.50 2.62 9.38
C THR A 24 14.83 3.97 10.01
N ASP A 25 14.41 4.18 11.27
CA ASP A 25 14.71 5.41 12.01
C ASP A 25 16.23 5.64 12.20
N GLY A 26 16.72 6.78 11.67
CA GLY A 26 17.93 7.48 12.12
C GLY A 26 19.30 6.87 11.76
N PRO A 27 20.41 7.58 12.05
CA PRO A 27 21.77 7.08 11.84
C PRO A 27 22.13 5.90 12.77
N GLU A 28 21.35 5.67 13.83
CA GLU A 28 21.60 4.62 14.82
C GLU A 28 20.54 3.52 14.75
N LYS A 29 20.99 2.26 14.64
CA LYS A 29 20.11 1.09 14.57
C LYS A 29 19.50 0.79 15.94
N LYS A 30 18.25 1.19 16.16
CA LYS A 30 17.46 0.76 17.33
C LYS A 30 16.97 -0.68 17.17
N HIS A 31 17.01 -1.46 18.25
CA HIS A 31 16.52 -2.84 18.30
C HIS A 31 15.35 -2.98 19.29
N PRO A 32 14.18 -3.49 18.86
CA PRO A 32 13.84 -3.90 17.49
C PRO A 32 13.68 -2.68 16.55
N PRO A 33 13.97 -2.83 15.24
CA PRO A 33 13.82 -1.75 14.29
C PRO A 33 12.34 -1.36 14.15
N VAL A 34 12.07 -0.07 14.34
CA VAL A 34 10.77 0.54 14.06
C VAL A 34 10.83 1.20 12.70
N TRP A 35 9.78 0.98 11.94
CA TRP A 35 9.67 1.26 10.53
C TRP A 35 8.55 2.28 10.32
N ARG A 36 8.78 3.32 9.51
CA ARG A 36 7.75 4.34 9.23
C ARG A 36 6.93 3.93 8.02
N ILE A 37 5.61 3.98 8.14
CA ILE A 37 4.73 3.83 6.97
C ILE A 37 4.73 5.18 6.24
N ILE A 38 5.34 5.20 5.06
CA ILE A 38 5.22 6.32 4.13
C ILE A 38 3.99 6.07 3.25
N ILE A 39 3.07 7.03 3.25
CA ILE A 39 1.83 6.94 2.49
C ILE A 39 2.00 7.72 1.20
N ALA A 40 1.73 7.08 0.06
CA ALA A 40 1.73 7.78 -1.21
C ALA A 40 0.44 8.59 -1.37
N LYS A 41 0.56 9.89 -1.66
CA LYS A 41 -0.58 10.82 -1.77
C LYS A 41 -1.60 10.39 -2.81
N TRP A 42 -1.14 9.75 -3.89
CA TRP A 42 -2.03 9.25 -4.94
C TRP A 42 -2.97 8.14 -4.45
N GLN A 43 -2.65 7.40 -3.40
CA GLN A 43 -3.47 6.26 -2.97
C GLN A 43 -4.76 6.73 -2.32
N SER A 44 -5.89 6.18 -2.77
CA SER A 44 -7.18 6.36 -2.10
C SER A 44 -7.19 5.77 -0.70
N GLN A 45 -8.06 6.29 0.18
CA GLN A 45 -8.26 5.69 1.50
C GLN A 45 -8.75 4.24 1.42
N ALA A 46 -9.53 3.89 0.39
CA ALA A 46 -10.03 2.53 0.17
C ALA A 46 -8.88 1.54 -0.09
N LEU A 47 -7.96 1.90 -0.99
CA LEU A 47 -6.78 1.09 -1.28
C LEU A 47 -5.88 0.95 -0.03
N ARG A 48 -5.65 2.05 0.70
CA ARG A 48 -4.87 2.03 1.96
C ARG A 48 -5.48 1.06 2.97
N ASN A 49 -6.80 1.16 3.22
CA ASN A 49 -7.52 0.29 4.14
C ASN A 49 -7.43 -1.19 3.74
N PHE A 50 -7.56 -1.48 2.45
CA PHE A 50 -7.41 -2.82 1.91
C PHE A 50 -6.01 -3.40 2.17
N LEU A 51 -4.95 -2.64 1.85
CA LEU A 51 -3.57 -3.07 2.07
C LEU A 51 -3.25 -3.25 3.56
N TRP A 52 -3.75 -2.38 4.43
CA TRP A 52 -3.58 -2.51 5.88
C TRP A 52 -4.32 -3.71 6.45
N ALA A 53 -5.51 -4.01 5.93
CA ALA A 53 -6.24 -5.21 6.33
C ALA A 53 -5.49 -6.50 5.92
N LEU A 54 -4.87 -6.53 4.74
CA LEU A 54 -3.97 -7.62 4.32
C LEU A 54 -2.75 -7.76 5.24
N ASP A 55 -2.09 -6.66 5.60
CA ASP A 55 -0.94 -6.69 6.52
C ASP A 55 -1.35 -7.20 7.92
N ARG A 56 -2.50 -6.74 8.44
CA ARG A 56 -3.05 -7.23 9.71
C ARG A 56 -3.33 -8.74 9.65
N MET A 57 -4.02 -9.19 8.61
CA MET A 57 -4.29 -10.60 8.36
C MET A 57 -3.01 -11.45 8.32
N TYR A 58 -1.97 -10.94 7.67
CA TYR A 58 -0.66 -11.59 7.63
C TYR A 58 -0.01 -11.68 9.01
N ARG A 59 -0.07 -10.62 9.82
CA ARG A 59 0.45 -10.62 11.21
C ARG A 59 -0.28 -11.64 12.08
N GLU A 60 -1.61 -11.72 11.97
CA GLU A 60 -2.42 -12.69 12.70
C GLU A 60 -2.08 -14.14 12.30
N ASP A 61 -1.91 -14.40 11.00
CA ASP A 61 -1.51 -15.72 10.50
C ASP A 61 -0.08 -16.08 10.92
N TRP A 62 0.84 -15.10 10.93
CA TRP A 62 2.21 -15.29 11.43
C TRP A 62 2.22 -15.60 12.93
N ALA A 63 1.46 -14.87 13.75
CA ALA A 63 1.38 -15.10 15.19
C ALA A 63 0.82 -16.48 15.55
N LYS A 64 -0.05 -17.03 14.69
CA LYS A 64 -0.59 -18.40 14.84
C LYS A 64 0.38 -19.49 14.40
N ARG A 65 1.42 -19.18 13.62
CA ARG A 65 2.42 -20.18 13.22
C ARG A 65 3.29 -20.52 14.42
N ARG A 66 3.33 -21.81 14.78
CA ARG A 66 4.28 -22.37 15.75
C ARG A 66 5.67 -22.42 15.09
N VAL A 67 6.48 -21.39 15.38
CA VAL A 67 7.95 -21.29 15.31
C VAL A 67 8.61 -21.44 13.92
N GLY A 68 9.25 -20.36 13.45
CA GLY A 68 10.22 -20.33 12.35
C GLY A 68 10.12 -19.08 11.45
N GLY A 69 11.19 -18.29 11.38
CA GLY A 69 11.31 -17.10 10.50
C GLY A 69 11.31 -15.75 11.22
N ASN A 70 11.61 -14.68 10.49
CA ASN A 70 11.61 -13.32 11.04
C ASN A 70 10.19 -12.85 11.37
N PRO A 71 9.99 -12.13 12.49
CA PRO A 71 8.72 -11.50 12.80
C PRO A 71 8.33 -10.43 11.78
N PRO A 72 7.03 -10.17 11.58
CA PRO A 72 6.57 -9.00 10.84
C PRO A 72 7.22 -7.73 11.38
N ARG A 73 7.60 -6.82 10.47
CA ARG A 73 8.18 -5.53 10.84
C ARG A 73 7.17 -4.72 11.66
N VAL A 74 7.66 -4.09 12.73
CA VAL A 74 6.85 -3.14 13.52
C VAL A 74 6.81 -1.83 12.74
N ARG A 75 5.71 -1.59 12.04
CA ARG A 75 5.48 -0.36 11.28
C ARG A 75 4.56 0.58 12.04
N VAL A 76 4.91 1.86 12.10
CA VAL A 76 4.18 2.92 12.81
C VAL A 76 3.82 4.02 11.82
N GLN A 77 2.54 4.40 11.79
CA GLN A 77 2.07 5.59 11.08
C GLN A 77 2.41 6.83 11.93
N ARG A 78 3.08 7.82 11.34
CA ARG A 78 3.30 9.14 11.96
C ARG A 78 2.65 10.22 11.11
N GLU A 79 2.13 11.25 11.76
CA GLU A 79 1.61 12.42 11.04
C GLU A 79 2.70 13.06 10.18
N GLY A 80 2.32 13.56 9.00
CA GLY A 80 3.22 14.26 8.07
C GLY A 80 4.14 13.38 7.21
N THR A 81 3.89 12.07 7.13
CA THR A 81 4.70 11.12 6.32
C THR A 81 4.05 10.77 4.98
N GLU A 82 3.52 11.78 4.30
CA GLU A 82 2.99 11.62 2.94
C GLU A 82 4.02 12.02 1.89
N GLU A 83 4.27 11.14 0.95
CA GLU A 83 5.13 11.39 -0.21
C GLU A 83 4.29 11.34 -1.49
N ASP A 84 4.73 12.03 -2.54
CA ASP A 84 3.99 12.01 -3.81
C ASP A 84 3.89 10.57 -4.35
N GLY A 85 4.99 9.81 -4.25
CA GLY A 85 5.08 8.43 -4.74
C GLY A 85 4.91 8.33 -6.25
N ILE A 86 5.24 7.16 -6.82
CA ILE A 86 4.97 6.90 -8.24
C ILE A 86 3.74 5.99 -8.33
N PRO A 87 2.61 6.48 -8.86
CA PRO A 87 1.44 5.64 -9.09
C PRO A 87 1.70 4.59 -10.17
N PRO A 88 1.24 3.34 -9.97
CA PRO A 88 1.22 2.35 -11.04
C PRO A 88 0.25 2.70 -12.15
N ILE A 89 0.64 2.35 -13.37
CA ILE A 89 -0.18 2.48 -14.59
C ILE A 89 -1.22 1.34 -14.60
N GLY A 90 -2.43 1.63 -15.08
CA GLY A 90 -3.49 0.63 -15.29
C GLY A 90 -4.31 0.30 -14.04
N LEU A 91 -4.21 1.09 -12.98
CA LEU A 91 -5.06 0.92 -11.80
C LEU A 91 -6.49 1.42 -12.06
N TRP A 92 -7.43 0.90 -11.27
CA TRP A 92 -8.83 1.32 -11.25
C TRP A 92 -8.99 2.70 -10.62
N LYS A 93 -10.00 3.45 -11.04
CA LYS A 93 -10.22 4.82 -10.57
C LYS A 93 -10.30 4.95 -9.05
N ASN A 94 -10.96 4.01 -8.38
CA ASN A 94 -11.11 4.01 -6.92
C ASN A 94 -9.83 3.62 -6.15
N CYS A 95 -8.72 3.35 -6.84
CA CYS A 95 -7.37 3.24 -6.25
C CYS A 95 -6.71 4.61 -6.04
N PHE A 96 -7.19 5.66 -6.71
CA PHE A 96 -6.63 7.00 -6.66
C PHE A 96 -7.40 7.91 -5.69
N ASP A 97 -6.70 8.80 -5.02
CA ASP A 97 -7.31 9.89 -4.26
C ASP A 97 -7.85 10.96 -5.21
N ASP A 98 -9.13 11.27 -5.12
CA ASP A 98 -9.82 12.21 -6.03
C ASP A 98 -9.22 13.62 -5.98
N ALA A 99 -8.83 14.08 -4.78
CA ALA A 99 -8.26 15.41 -4.60
C ALA A 99 -6.83 15.51 -5.14
N TRP A 100 -6.07 14.41 -5.08
CA TRP A 100 -4.77 14.29 -5.73
C TRP A 100 -4.92 14.21 -7.25
N LEU A 101 -5.87 13.41 -7.76
CA LEU A 101 -6.09 13.22 -9.20
C LEU A 101 -6.53 14.52 -9.88
N ALA A 102 -7.41 15.29 -9.24
CA ALA A 102 -7.87 16.59 -9.73
C ALA A 102 -6.77 17.67 -9.83
N LYS A 103 -5.63 17.47 -9.15
CA LYS A 103 -4.47 18.38 -9.23
C LYS A 103 -3.50 18.01 -10.34
N GLN A 104 -3.65 16.83 -10.95
CA GLN A 104 -2.73 16.36 -11.97
C GLN A 104 -3.04 16.98 -13.34
N PRO A 105 -2.02 17.24 -14.17
CA PRO A 105 -2.24 17.64 -15.55
C PRO A 105 -2.94 16.53 -16.36
N ASP A 106 -3.80 16.91 -17.31
CA ASP A 106 -4.56 15.97 -18.15
C ASP A 106 -3.68 14.94 -18.87
N TYR A 107 -2.51 15.35 -19.36
CA TYR A 107 -1.58 14.44 -20.03
C TYR A 107 -1.05 13.38 -19.08
N TYR A 108 -0.80 13.73 -17.82
CA TYR A 108 -0.31 12.81 -16.81
C TYR A 108 -1.40 11.80 -16.43
N VAL A 109 -2.64 12.26 -16.24
CA VAL A 109 -3.79 11.37 -15.97
C VAL A 109 -4.01 10.39 -17.12
N ARG A 110 -3.87 10.85 -18.38
CA ARG A 110 -3.97 9.97 -19.55
C ARG A 110 -2.90 8.88 -19.56
N ASP A 111 -1.66 9.22 -19.22
CA ASP A 111 -0.54 8.29 -19.19
C ASP A 111 -0.65 7.24 -18.06
N LEU A 112 -1.50 7.48 -17.04
CA LEU A 112 -1.80 6.49 -16.00
C LEU A 112 -2.69 5.33 -16.48
N GLU A 113 -3.31 5.45 -17.66
CA GLU A 113 -4.21 4.43 -18.24
C GLU A 113 -5.25 3.94 -17.23
N ILE A 114 -5.86 4.87 -16.49
CA ILE A 114 -6.81 4.56 -15.42
C ILE A 114 -7.99 3.76 -15.99
N VAL A 115 -8.27 2.62 -15.37
CA VAL A 115 -9.46 1.83 -15.69
C VAL A 115 -10.68 2.53 -15.09
N ASP A 116 -11.63 2.93 -15.94
CA ASP A 116 -12.89 3.59 -15.52
C ASP A 116 -13.92 2.60 -14.93
N GLU A 117 -13.46 1.80 -13.98
CA GLU A 117 -14.27 0.87 -13.20
C GLU A 117 -13.81 0.91 -11.75
N ASP A 118 -14.69 0.54 -10.82
CA ASP A 118 -14.34 0.43 -9.41
C ASP A 118 -13.81 -0.97 -9.11
N TYR A 119 -12.62 -1.03 -8.54
CA TYR A 119 -12.07 -2.29 -8.05
C TYR A 119 -12.79 -2.78 -6.78
N ASP A 120 -13.07 -4.08 -6.71
CA ASP A 120 -13.65 -4.71 -5.51
C ASP A 120 -12.57 -5.03 -4.47
N PHE A 121 -12.55 -4.24 -3.38
CA PHE A 121 -11.63 -4.38 -2.25
C PHE A 121 -12.07 -5.39 -1.16
N LYS A 122 -13.09 -6.23 -1.41
CA LYS A 122 -13.52 -7.24 -0.41
C LYS A 122 -12.45 -8.30 -0.13
N LEU A 123 -12.23 -8.61 1.15
CA LEU A 123 -11.23 -9.57 1.68
C LEU A 123 -11.84 -10.86 2.24
#